data_AF-A0A662WB31-F1
#
_entry.id   AF-A0A662WB31-F1
#
_cell.length_a   1.000
_cell.length_b   1.000
_cell.length_c   1.000
_cell.angle_alpha   90.00
_cell.angle_beta   90.00
_cell.angle_gamma   90.00
#
_symmetry.space_group_name_H-M   'P 1'
#
loop_
_entity.id
_entity.type
_entity.pdbx_description
1 polymer ?
#
loop_
_entity_poly.entity_id
_entity_poly.type
_entity_poly.pdbx_seq_one_letter_code
_entity_poly.pdbx_strand_id
1 'polypeptide(L)'
;MHVDKFCSAIALWIPVLRILAFLRFSASFAQKVFKTSGRQIFMKIVEEVGRLIKEGKPLEALEFLKENSSDDVRSVIEELFKDPTKIKELEGTWRALVGLAFFSYNSMSLSEEPFDRESVVSCLISSVNAVKLSRELGLNYLVPKFLRIGAKSLIVMKMNDRAEKFYLEAEKIARELSDLEELAEVENDIALLYYSEKRYEEALPKIQISLEIREKIGNKEKLAECLINAGEIYRKVGDYALAEDSFKRAEEIYRELVNFDRSYKFDLAIALSNLGTFYKARRRYEEAERMLKETLDLFEELETKDKNFGQFVAASLKHYGDLKKEMGDYKEAEEYYKMSADKFKEVMYGRMKY
;
A
#
# COMPACT_ATOMS: atom_id res chain seq x y z
N MET A 1 13.62 35.82 -83.50
CA MET A 1 12.29 35.36 -83.02
C MET A 1 12.36 34.11 -82.11
N HIS A 2 13.45 33.84 -81.38
CA HIS A 2 13.59 32.60 -80.60
C HIS A 2 14.19 32.73 -79.19
N VAL A 3 14.20 33.94 -78.60
CA VAL A 3 14.69 34.13 -77.20
C VAL A 3 13.55 34.45 -76.22
N ASP A 4 12.44 35.02 -76.68
CA ASP A 4 11.32 35.43 -75.79
C ASP A 4 10.39 34.29 -75.32
N LYS A 5 10.51 33.09 -75.88
CA LYS A 5 9.68 31.94 -75.45
C LYS A 5 10.29 31.11 -74.31
N PHE A 6 11.56 31.34 -73.96
CA PHE A 6 12.23 30.59 -72.89
C PHE A 6 12.10 31.27 -71.51
N CYS A 7 12.07 32.61 -71.47
CA CYS A 7 11.91 33.37 -70.23
C CYS A 7 10.49 33.31 -69.65
N SER A 8 9.46 33.15 -70.48
CA SER A 8 8.05 33.04 -70.03
C SER A 8 7.75 31.68 -69.38
N ALA A 9 8.48 30.62 -69.74
CA ALA A 9 8.33 29.30 -69.13
C ALA A 9 8.93 29.24 -67.71
N ILE A 10 10.01 29.96 -67.41
CA ILE A 10 10.65 29.94 -66.08
C ILE A 10 9.86 30.79 -65.06
N ALA A 11 9.26 31.90 -65.51
CA ALA A 11 8.46 32.78 -64.65
C ALA A 11 7.17 32.11 -64.10
N LEU A 12 6.62 31.11 -64.80
CA LEU A 12 5.45 30.35 -64.37
C LEU A 12 5.75 29.26 -63.32
N TRP A 13 7.02 28.86 -63.15
CA TRP A 13 7.39 27.80 -62.22
C TRP A 13 7.86 28.31 -60.84
N ILE A 14 8.31 29.57 -60.75
CA ILE A 14 8.75 30.18 -59.48
C ILE A 14 7.59 30.26 -58.44
N PRO A 15 6.35 30.61 -58.81
CA PRO A 15 5.22 30.59 -57.87
C PRO A 15 4.87 29.16 -57.42
N VAL A 16 4.90 28.19 -58.33
CA VAL A 16 4.59 26.78 -58.06
C VAL A 16 5.64 26.16 -57.12
N LEU A 17 6.92 26.44 -57.33
CA LEU A 17 8.01 25.98 -56.46
C LEU A 17 7.94 26.63 -55.07
N ARG A 18 7.53 27.90 -54.96
CA ARG A 18 7.28 28.57 -53.66
C ARG A 18 6.09 27.98 -52.92
N ILE A 19 5.00 27.66 -53.62
CA ILE A 19 3.82 27.00 -53.04
C ILE A 19 4.17 25.58 -52.58
N LEU A 20 4.92 24.80 -53.37
CA LEU A 20 5.38 23.46 -52.99
C LEU A 20 6.35 23.49 -51.80
N ALA A 21 7.23 24.49 -51.72
CA ALA A 21 8.11 24.68 -50.56
C ALA A 21 7.33 25.09 -49.30
N PHE A 22 6.32 25.96 -49.43
CA PHE A 22 5.44 26.36 -48.33
C PHE A 22 4.55 25.21 -47.84
N LEU A 23 4.03 24.36 -48.75
CA LEU A 23 3.28 23.15 -48.42
C LEU A 23 4.15 22.08 -47.74
N ARG A 24 5.42 21.92 -48.15
CA ARG A 24 6.37 21.03 -47.44
C ARG A 24 6.74 21.57 -46.07
N PHE A 25 6.92 22.88 -45.92
CA PHE A 25 7.20 23.51 -44.64
C PHE A 25 5.99 23.43 -43.69
N SER A 26 4.76 23.64 -44.20
CA SER A 26 3.53 23.51 -43.41
C SER A 26 3.24 22.06 -43.02
N ALA A 27 3.52 21.07 -43.89
CA ALA A 27 3.41 19.66 -43.54
C ALA A 27 4.47 19.23 -42.50
N SER A 28 5.72 19.67 -42.64
CA SER A 28 6.79 19.43 -41.65
C SER A 28 6.46 20.07 -40.30
N PHE A 29 5.97 21.30 -40.31
CA PHE A 29 5.55 22.03 -39.11
C PHE A 29 4.31 21.39 -38.48
N ALA A 30 3.28 21.06 -39.26
CA ALA A 30 2.08 20.37 -38.77
C ALA A 30 2.41 18.99 -38.21
N GLN A 31 3.29 18.21 -38.85
CA GLN A 31 3.72 16.90 -38.37
C GLN A 31 4.56 17.01 -37.10
N LYS A 32 5.36 18.08 -36.95
CA LYS A 32 6.10 18.38 -35.72
C LYS A 32 5.16 18.83 -34.60
N VAL A 33 4.17 19.67 -34.89
CA VAL A 33 3.15 20.12 -33.94
C VAL A 33 2.25 18.94 -33.52
N PHE A 34 1.82 18.09 -34.45
CA PHE A 34 1.07 16.85 -34.16
C PHE A 34 1.89 15.82 -33.37
N LYS A 35 3.19 15.66 -33.67
CA LYS A 35 4.08 14.83 -32.86
C LYS A 35 4.24 15.40 -31.45
N THR A 36 4.27 16.72 -31.31
CA THR A 36 4.44 17.39 -30.02
C THR A 36 3.14 17.32 -29.19
N SER A 37 1.98 17.52 -29.82
CA SER A 37 0.67 17.39 -29.16
C SER A 37 0.36 15.94 -28.82
N GLY A 38 0.63 15.00 -29.73
CA GLY A 38 0.49 13.56 -29.48
C GLY A 38 1.39 13.08 -28.34
N ARG A 39 2.65 13.55 -28.28
CA ARG A 39 3.55 13.25 -27.16
C ARG A 39 3.03 13.83 -25.85
N GLN A 40 2.47 15.03 -25.86
CA GLN A 40 1.93 15.67 -24.66
C GLN A 40 0.67 14.97 -24.15
N ILE A 41 -0.22 14.55 -25.05
CA ILE A 41 -1.39 13.72 -24.72
C ILE A 41 -0.92 12.39 -24.11
N PHE A 42 0.08 11.77 -24.72
CA PHE A 42 0.61 10.50 -24.25
C PHE A 42 1.28 10.61 -22.87
N MET A 43 2.00 11.69 -22.58
CA MET A 43 2.54 11.92 -21.23
C MET A 43 1.44 12.05 -20.17
N LYS A 44 0.30 12.68 -20.51
CA LYS A 44 -0.85 12.74 -19.59
C LYS A 44 -1.41 11.35 -19.28
N ILE A 45 -1.40 10.44 -20.25
CA ILE A 45 -1.82 9.04 -20.03
C ILE A 45 -0.86 8.36 -19.03
N VAL A 46 0.46 8.56 -19.20
CA VAL A 46 1.47 8.00 -18.29
C VAL A 46 1.29 8.54 -16.87
N GLU A 47 1.10 9.85 -16.73
CA GLU A 47 0.88 10.52 -15.43
C GLU A 47 -0.41 10.04 -14.75
N GLU A 48 -1.50 9.91 -15.50
CA GLU A 48 -2.78 9.47 -14.96
C GLU A 48 -2.76 8.01 -14.51
N VAL A 49 -2.15 7.12 -15.30
CA VAL A 49 -1.91 5.73 -14.88
C VAL A 49 -1.05 5.70 -13.61
N GLY A 50 0.01 6.50 -13.57
CA GLY A 50 0.87 6.60 -12.38
C GLY A 50 0.12 7.12 -11.15
N ARG A 51 -0.79 8.09 -11.31
CA ARG A 51 -1.65 8.61 -10.23
C ARG A 51 -2.59 7.54 -9.70
N LEU A 52 -3.33 6.87 -10.58
CA LEU A 52 -4.26 5.79 -10.21
C LEU A 52 -3.53 4.65 -9.47
N ILE A 53 -2.32 4.29 -9.91
CA ILE A 53 -1.50 3.29 -9.24
C ILE A 53 -1.00 3.78 -7.87
N LYS A 54 -0.62 5.05 -7.72
CA LYS A 54 -0.28 5.64 -6.42
C LYS A 54 -1.45 5.51 -5.44
N GLU A 55 -2.66 5.79 -5.91
CA GLU A 55 -3.91 5.67 -5.15
C GLU A 55 -4.37 4.22 -4.89
N GLY A 56 -3.63 3.21 -5.39
CA GLY A 56 -3.99 1.81 -5.17
C GLY A 56 -5.13 1.32 -6.05
N LYS A 57 -5.33 1.94 -7.22
CA LYS A 57 -6.41 1.66 -8.16
C LYS A 57 -5.90 1.12 -9.52
N PRO A 58 -5.16 0.00 -9.53
CA PRO A 58 -4.58 -0.52 -10.77
C PRO A 58 -5.63 -1.01 -11.78
N LEU A 59 -6.82 -1.45 -11.33
CA LEU A 59 -7.91 -1.83 -12.22
C LEU A 59 -8.52 -0.60 -12.92
N GLU A 60 -8.70 0.51 -12.20
CA GLU A 60 -9.10 1.78 -12.83
C GLU A 60 -8.04 2.26 -13.84
N ALA A 61 -6.75 2.03 -13.57
CA ALA A 61 -5.68 2.33 -14.52
C ALA A 61 -5.77 1.48 -15.80
N LEU A 62 -6.14 0.20 -15.70
CA LEU A 62 -6.36 -0.66 -16.87
C LEU A 62 -7.58 -0.22 -17.67
N GLU A 63 -8.68 0.13 -17.00
CA GLU A 63 -9.88 0.67 -17.67
C GLU A 63 -9.59 1.99 -18.39
N PHE A 64 -8.87 2.91 -17.72
CA PHE A 64 -8.42 4.15 -18.33
C PHE A 64 -7.54 3.91 -19.57
N LEU A 65 -6.61 2.96 -19.51
CA LEU A 65 -5.79 2.57 -20.67
C LEU A 65 -6.65 2.02 -21.82
N LYS A 66 -7.67 1.22 -21.51
CA LYS A 66 -8.59 0.64 -22.50
C LYS A 66 -9.38 1.70 -23.28
N GLU A 67 -9.79 2.77 -22.59
CA GLU A 67 -10.51 3.91 -23.17
C GLU A 67 -9.63 4.83 -24.01
N ASN A 68 -8.33 4.91 -23.69
CA ASN A 68 -7.40 5.90 -24.26
C ASN A 68 -6.32 5.31 -25.17
N SER A 69 -6.47 4.06 -25.61
CA SER A 69 -5.50 3.34 -26.46
C SER A 69 -6.11 2.84 -27.78
N SER A 70 -5.26 2.31 -28.67
CA SER A 70 -5.69 1.69 -29.92
C SER A 70 -6.41 0.36 -29.66
N ASP A 71 -7.15 -0.12 -30.67
CA ASP A 71 -7.91 -1.38 -30.57
C ASP A 71 -7.00 -2.59 -30.25
N ASP A 72 -5.75 -2.60 -30.75
CA ASP A 72 -4.77 -3.64 -30.43
C ASP A 72 -4.42 -3.68 -28.93
N VAL A 73 -4.21 -2.51 -28.32
CA VAL A 73 -3.91 -2.40 -26.88
C VAL A 73 -5.13 -2.78 -26.06
N ARG A 74 -6.32 -2.33 -26.48
CA ARG A 74 -7.60 -2.69 -25.85
C ARG A 74 -7.81 -4.20 -25.84
N SER A 75 -7.61 -4.87 -26.97
CA SER A 75 -7.76 -6.33 -27.07
C SER A 75 -6.83 -7.07 -26.12
N VAL A 76 -5.58 -6.62 -25.97
CA VAL A 76 -4.64 -7.19 -24.99
C VAL A 76 -5.13 -7.00 -23.56
N ILE A 77 -5.66 -5.81 -23.21
CA ILE A 77 -6.18 -5.53 -21.87
C ILE A 77 -7.41 -6.40 -21.53
N GLU A 78 -8.32 -6.61 -22.49
CA GLU A 78 -9.54 -7.41 -22.30
C GLU A 78 -9.25 -8.90 -22.04
N GLU A 79 -8.14 -9.41 -22.57
CA GLU A 79 -7.71 -10.79 -22.40
C GLU A 79 -6.64 -10.98 -21.32
N LEU A 80 -6.16 -9.87 -20.73
CA LEU A 80 -5.01 -9.82 -19.83
C LEU A 80 -5.07 -10.79 -18.65
N PHE A 81 -6.23 -10.91 -18.01
CA PHE A 81 -6.41 -11.79 -16.85
C PHE A 81 -6.66 -13.25 -17.23
N LYS A 82 -6.95 -13.53 -18.50
CA LYS A 82 -7.06 -14.90 -19.04
C LYS A 82 -5.72 -15.41 -19.56
N ASP A 83 -4.96 -14.54 -20.24
CA ASP A 83 -3.63 -14.83 -20.74
C ASP A 83 -2.69 -13.62 -20.57
N PRO A 84 -1.97 -13.54 -19.44
CA PRO A 84 -1.00 -12.46 -19.19
C PRO A 84 0.16 -12.43 -20.19
N THR A 85 0.38 -13.49 -20.96
CA THR A 85 1.49 -13.54 -21.93
C THR A 85 1.27 -12.59 -23.10
N LYS A 86 0.02 -12.20 -23.38
CA LYS A 86 -0.35 -11.21 -24.41
C LYS A 86 0.26 -9.83 -24.21
N ILE A 87 0.66 -9.46 -22.99
CA ILE A 87 1.43 -8.21 -22.77
C ILE A 87 2.67 -8.15 -23.67
N LYS A 88 3.26 -9.30 -24.02
CA LYS A 88 4.45 -9.38 -24.89
C LYS A 88 4.19 -8.93 -26.34
N GLU A 89 2.93 -8.92 -26.78
CA GLU A 89 2.52 -8.47 -28.10
C GLU A 89 2.56 -6.94 -28.21
N LEU A 90 2.49 -6.23 -27.08
CA LEU A 90 2.64 -4.79 -27.03
C LEU A 90 4.11 -4.37 -27.14
N GLU A 91 4.35 -3.18 -27.68
CA GLU A 91 5.70 -2.59 -27.78
C GLU A 91 5.81 -1.25 -27.04
N GLY A 92 7.05 -0.92 -26.65
CA GLY A 92 7.40 0.36 -26.06
C GLY A 92 6.59 0.72 -24.82
N THR A 93 6.19 1.99 -24.72
CA THR A 93 5.55 2.52 -23.51
C THR A 93 4.18 1.91 -23.24
N TRP A 94 3.42 1.45 -24.24
CA TRP A 94 2.14 0.77 -24.03
C TRP A 94 2.32 -0.55 -23.28
N ARG A 95 3.33 -1.35 -23.67
CA ARG A 95 3.70 -2.56 -22.94
C ARG A 95 4.05 -2.24 -21.50
N ALA A 96 4.82 -1.17 -21.28
CA ALA A 96 5.24 -0.77 -19.94
C ALA A 96 4.07 -0.30 -19.08
N LEU A 97 3.12 0.47 -19.62
CA LEU A 97 1.93 0.95 -18.90
C LEU A 97 0.97 -0.18 -18.53
N VAL A 98 0.61 -1.03 -19.51
CA VAL A 98 -0.26 -2.19 -19.26
C VAL A 98 0.41 -3.16 -18.28
N GLY A 99 1.70 -3.41 -18.48
CA GLY A 99 2.50 -4.23 -17.56
C GLY A 99 2.55 -3.65 -16.15
N LEU A 100 2.76 -2.33 -16.00
CA LEU A 100 2.83 -1.69 -14.70
C LEU A 100 1.49 -1.80 -13.96
N ALA A 101 0.37 -1.55 -14.63
CA ALA A 101 -0.96 -1.69 -14.04
C ALA A 101 -1.25 -3.15 -13.65
N PHE A 102 -0.92 -4.11 -14.52
CA PHE A 102 -1.07 -5.55 -14.25
C PHE A 102 -0.25 -6.01 -13.04
N PHE A 103 1.05 -5.69 -13.02
CA PHE A 103 1.91 -6.09 -11.91
C PHE A 103 1.59 -5.33 -10.63
N SER A 104 1.12 -4.08 -10.71
CA SER A 104 0.60 -3.37 -9.55
C SER A 104 -0.59 -4.11 -8.95
N TYR A 105 -1.55 -4.57 -9.76
CA TYR A 105 -2.67 -5.37 -9.29
C TYR A 105 -2.22 -6.65 -8.59
N ASN A 106 -1.35 -7.44 -9.23
CA ASN A 106 -0.88 -8.71 -8.68
C ASN A 106 0.05 -8.55 -7.46
N SER A 107 0.63 -7.36 -7.26
CA SER A 107 1.43 -7.06 -6.07
C SER A 107 0.56 -6.81 -4.82
N MET A 108 -0.75 -6.58 -4.98
CA MET A 108 -1.66 -6.30 -3.86
C MET A 108 -2.23 -7.56 -3.19
N SER A 109 -1.93 -8.76 -3.70
CA SER A 109 -2.53 -10.04 -3.26
C SER A 109 -2.08 -10.55 -1.88
N LEU A 110 -1.44 -9.74 -1.04
CA LEU A 110 -1.12 -10.10 0.36
C LEU A 110 -2.30 -9.86 1.32
N SER A 111 -3.54 -9.87 0.83
CA SER A 111 -4.72 -9.47 1.61
C SER A 111 -5.36 -10.60 2.43
N GLU A 112 -5.06 -11.88 2.17
CA GLU A 112 -5.73 -13.01 2.84
C GLU A 112 -4.74 -14.06 3.37
N GLU A 113 -4.70 -14.22 4.71
CA GLU A 113 -4.01 -15.33 5.37
C GLU A 113 -4.90 -16.58 5.47
N PRO A 114 -4.32 -17.80 5.38
CA PRO A 114 -2.90 -18.11 5.26
C PRO A 114 -2.39 -17.91 3.84
N PHE A 115 -1.23 -17.24 3.70
CA PHE A 115 -0.61 -17.05 2.39
C PHE A 115 -0.07 -18.37 1.86
N ASP A 116 -0.57 -18.83 0.71
CA ASP A 116 0.10 -19.90 -0.01
C ASP A 116 1.44 -19.39 -0.58
N ARG A 117 2.39 -20.32 -0.78
CA ARG A 117 3.74 -19.97 -1.22
C ARG A 117 3.77 -19.33 -2.61
N GLU A 118 2.85 -19.73 -3.50
CA GLU A 118 2.79 -19.26 -4.88
C GLU A 118 2.34 -17.79 -4.93
N SER A 119 1.34 -17.44 -4.13
CA SER A 119 0.82 -16.09 -3.95
C SER A 119 1.89 -15.12 -3.43
N VAL A 120 2.69 -15.53 -2.43
CA VAL A 120 3.79 -14.69 -1.91
C VAL A 120 4.87 -14.49 -2.97
N VAL A 121 5.24 -15.54 -3.70
CA VAL A 121 6.25 -15.45 -4.78
C VAL A 121 5.73 -14.59 -5.93
N SER A 122 4.46 -14.73 -6.30
CA SER A 122 3.82 -13.91 -7.34
C SER A 122 3.80 -12.43 -6.97
N CYS A 123 3.49 -12.11 -5.70
CA CYS A 123 3.53 -10.74 -5.18
C CYS A 123 4.96 -10.15 -5.25
N LEU A 124 5.97 -10.93 -4.83
CA LEU A 124 7.38 -10.51 -4.93
C LEU A 124 7.80 -10.26 -6.37
N ILE A 125 7.50 -11.19 -7.29
CA ILE A 125 7.85 -11.03 -8.71
C ILE A 125 7.14 -9.81 -9.31
N SER A 126 5.86 -9.63 -9.00
CA SER A 126 5.06 -8.51 -9.50
C SER A 126 5.57 -7.17 -8.99
N SER A 127 5.90 -7.06 -7.70
CA SER A 127 6.49 -5.83 -7.14
C SER A 127 7.84 -5.48 -7.78
N VAL A 128 8.72 -6.46 -8.01
CA VAL A 128 10.01 -6.23 -8.69
C VAL A 128 9.81 -5.79 -10.15
N ASN A 129 8.87 -6.41 -10.87
CA ASN A 129 8.54 -5.98 -12.22
C ASN A 129 7.94 -4.57 -12.25
N ALA A 130 7.08 -4.24 -11.27
CA ALA A 130 6.52 -2.91 -11.13
C ALA A 130 7.61 -1.85 -10.86
N VAL A 131 8.58 -2.13 -9.98
CA VAL A 131 9.76 -1.26 -9.77
C VAL A 131 10.49 -0.99 -11.10
N LYS A 132 10.75 -2.04 -11.88
CA LYS A 132 11.45 -1.91 -13.16
C LYS A 132 10.66 -1.03 -14.14
N LEU A 133 9.35 -1.27 -14.27
CA LEU A 133 8.50 -0.52 -15.18
C LEU A 133 8.27 0.92 -14.73
N SER A 134 8.15 1.18 -13.42
CA SER A 134 8.08 2.54 -12.88
C SER A 134 9.32 3.34 -13.24
N ARG A 135 10.52 2.75 -13.15
CA ARG A 135 11.77 3.40 -13.59
C ARG A 135 11.80 3.67 -15.08
N GLU A 136 11.40 2.67 -15.88
CA GLU A 136 11.34 2.79 -17.35
C GLU A 136 10.39 3.92 -17.79
N LEU A 137 9.28 4.08 -17.09
CA LEU A 137 8.27 5.11 -17.34
C LEU A 137 8.61 6.48 -16.73
N GLY A 138 9.70 6.60 -15.96
CA GLY A 138 10.05 7.82 -15.22
C GLY A 138 9.15 8.11 -14.01
N LEU A 139 8.31 7.16 -13.60
CA LEU A 139 7.41 7.25 -12.45
C LEU A 139 8.12 6.83 -11.15
N ASN A 140 9.30 7.44 -10.89
CA ASN A 140 10.17 7.03 -9.77
C ASN A 140 9.51 7.17 -8.38
N TYR A 141 8.49 8.03 -8.25
CA TYR A 141 7.71 8.18 -7.02
C TYR A 141 6.88 6.93 -6.65
N LEU A 142 6.69 5.98 -7.58
CA LEU A 142 6.05 4.69 -7.30
C LEU A 142 7.03 3.62 -6.79
N VAL A 143 8.33 3.82 -7.02
CA VAL A 143 9.35 2.80 -6.72
C VAL A 143 9.39 2.43 -5.23
N PRO A 144 9.37 3.37 -4.27
CA PRO A 144 9.42 3.02 -2.85
C PRO A 144 8.22 2.14 -2.43
N LYS A 145 7.01 2.45 -2.91
CA LYS A 145 5.79 1.67 -2.66
C LYS A 145 5.97 0.21 -3.06
N PHE A 146 6.47 -0.04 -4.28
CA PHE A 146 6.67 -1.41 -4.75
C PHE A 146 7.83 -2.12 -4.06
N LEU A 147 8.92 -1.41 -3.72
CA LEU A 147 10.00 -1.98 -2.92
C LEU A 147 9.50 -2.42 -1.54
N ARG A 148 8.65 -1.63 -0.88
CA ARG A 148 8.04 -2.00 0.39
C ARG A 148 7.15 -3.24 0.29
N ILE A 149 6.32 -3.33 -0.76
CA ILE A 149 5.48 -4.51 -1.01
C ILE A 149 6.36 -5.75 -1.18
N GLY A 150 7.42 -5.67 -1.99
CA GLY A 150 8.36 -6.77 -2.18
C GLY A 150 9.10 -7.15 -0.89
N ALA A 151 9.46 -6.16 -0.05
CA ALA A 151 10.06 -6.39 1.25
C ALA A 151 9.11 -7.15 2.19
N LYS A 152 7.81 -6.80 2.22
CA LYS A 152 6.78 -7.54 2.98
C LYS A 152 6.69 -8.99 2.52
N SER A 153 6.71 -9.27 1.21
CA SER A 153 6.76 -10.64 0.70
C SER A 153 8.03 -11.39 1.15
N LEU A 154 9.19 -10.72 1.13
CA LEU A 154 10.45 -11.31 1.57
C LEU A 154 10.45 -11.66 3.06
N ILE A 155 9.80 -10.84 3.90
CA ILE A 155 9.63 -11.14 5.34
C ILE A 155 8.79 -12.41 5.53
N VAL A 156 7.69 -12.56 4.80
CA VAL A 156 6.85 -13.79 4.84
C VAL A 156 7.69 -15.02 4.42
N MET A 157 8.61 -14.84 3.46
CA MET A 157 9.56 -15.88 3.03
C MET A 157 10.75 -16.07 3.98
N LYS A 158 10.82 -15.35 5.11
CA LYS A 158 11.91 -15.37 6.10
C LYS A 158 13.27 -14.92 5.53
N MET A 159 13.24 -13.94 4.63
CA MET A 159 14.43 -13.39 3.95
C MET A 159 14.70 -11.94 4.38
N ASN A 160 14.81 -11.71 5.69
CA ASN A 160 14.88 -10.37 6.28
C ASN A 160 16.05 -9.52 5.75
N ASP A 161 17.25 -10.10 5.57
CA ASP A 161 18.41 -9.38 5.01
C ASP A 161 18.13 -8.77 3.61
N ARG A 162 17.25 -9.42 2.83
CA ARG A 162 16.84 -8.91 1.52
C ARG A 162 15.72 -7.88 1.65
N ALA A 163 14.79 -8.10 2.56
CA ALA A 163 13.73 -7.14 2.86
C ALA A 163 14.32 -5.81 3.35
N GLU A 164 15.31 -5.85 4.24
CA GLU A 164 16.01 -4.66 4.73
C GLU A 164 16.64 -3.86 3.57
N LYS A 165 17.28 -4.54 2.62
CA LYS A 165 17.85 -3.86 1.42
C LYS A 165 16.78 -3.16 0.59
N PHE A 166 15.61 -3.79 0.42
CA PHE A 166 14.49 -3.18 -0.32
C PHE A 166 13.97 -1.94 0.42
N TYR A 167 13.82 -2.01 1.74
CA TYR A 167 13.39 -0.86 2.53
C TYR A 167 14.42 0.28 2.54
N LEU A 168 15.71 -0.01 2.68
CA LEU A 168 16.75 1.04 2.66
C LEU A 168 16.84 1.73 1.28
N GLU A 169 16.63 0.98 0.19
CA GLU A 169 16.51 1.56 -1.15
C GLU A 169 15.24 2.42 -1.28
N ALA A 170 14.11 1.96 -0.75
CA ALA A 170 12.86 2.72 -0.71
C ALA A 170 13.01 4.02 0.10
N GLU A 171 13.66 3.96 1.27
CA GLU A 171 13.94 5.10 2.14
C GLU A 171 14.76 6.15 1.39
N LYS A 172 15.87 5.72 0.76
CA LYS A 172 16.74 6.60 -0.01
C LYS A 172 15.96 7.35 -1.09
N ILE A 173 15.16 6.64 -1.88
CA ILE A 173 14.38 7.25 -2.97
C ILE A 173 13.30 8.18 -2.42
N ALA A 174 12.57 7.80 -1.36
CA ALA A 174 11.56 8.64 -0.74
C ALA A 174 12.16 9.96 -0.21
N ARG A 175 13.35 9.90 0.40
CA ARG A 175 14.11 11.08 0.85
C ARG A 175 14.54 11.96 -0.33
N GLU A 176 15.11 11.38 -1.38
CA GLU A 176 15.55 12.12 -2.58
C GLU A 176 14.38 12.84 -3.27
N LEU A 177 13.19 12.23 -3.27
CA LEU A 177 11.97 12.81 -3.83
C LEU A 177 11.24 13.76 -2.86
N SER A 178 11.66 13.83 -1.59
CA SER A 178 10.92 14.53 -0.53
C SER A 178 9.45 14.09 -0.40
N ASP A 179 9.15 12.82 -0.68
CA ASP A 179 7.82 12.25 -0.51
C ASP A 179 7.64 11.85 0.96
N LEU A 180 7.11 12.79 1.76
CA LEU A 180 6.95 12.61 3.20
C LEU A 180 5.97 11.48 3.56
N GLU A 181 4.89 11.31 2.81
CA GLU A 181 3.91 10.26 3.06
C GLU A 181 4.56 8.88 2.91
N GLU A 182 5.26 8.67 1.79
CA GLU A 182 5.94 7.41 1.52
C GLU A 182 7.13 7.19 2.46
N LEU A 183 7.87 8.25 2.82
CA LEU A 183 8.96 8.17 3.79
C LEU A 183 8.44 7.71 5.17
N ALA A 184 7.35 8.30 5.67
CA ALA A 184 6.78 7.90 6.95
C ALA A 184 6.40 6.42 6.97
N GLU A 185 5.83 5.95 5.86
CA GLU A 185 5.45 4.56 5.72
C GLU A 185 6.66 3.61 5.62
N VAL A 186 7.72 3.96 4.88
CA VAL A 186 8.97 3.17 4.84
C VAL A 186 9.60 3.08 6.23
N GLU A 187 9.69 4.19 6.95
CA GLU A 187 10.35 4.24 8.27
C GLU A 187 9.58 3.40 9.31
N ASN A 188 8.25 3.40 9.25
CA ASN A 188 7.42 2.50 10.06
C ASN A 188 7.68 1.03 9.72
N ASP A 189 7.74 0.67 8.44
CA ASP A 189 8.00 -0.71 8.02
C ASP A 189 9.41 -1.19 8.43
N ILE A 190 10.44 -0.33 8.34
CA ILE A 190 11.80 -0.65 8.84
C ILE A 190 11.77 -0.86 10.36
N ALA A 191 11.08 0.01 11.10
CA ALA A 191 10.96 -0.12 12.54
C ALA A 191 10.31 -1.46 12.94
N LEU A 192 9.26 -1.88 12.23
CA LEU A 192 8.60 -3.17 12.45
C LEU A 192 9.50 -4.36 12.10
N LEU A 193 10.30 -4.28 11.02
CA LEU A 193 11.30 -5.29 10.70
C LEU A 193 12.30 -5.44 11.85
N TYR A 194 12.90 -4.34 12.30
CA TYR A 194 13.85 -4.34 13.41
C TYR A 194 13.22 -4.81 14.72
N TYR A 195 11.97 -4.43 15.01
CA TYR A 195 11.23 -4.96 16.15
C TYR A 195 11.09 -6.49 16.10
N SER A 196 10.75 -7.04 14.94
CA SER A 196 10.60 -8.49 14.74
C SER A 196 11.91 -9.26 14.96
N GLU A 197 13.04 -8.61 14.65
CA GLU A 197 14.40 -9.13 14.87
C GLU A 197 14.93 -8.84 16.27
N LYS A 198 14.12 -8.21 17.14
CA LYS A 198 14.50 -7.77 18.50
C LYS A 198 15.61 -6.71 18.52
N ARG A 199 15.84 -6.02 17.41
CA ARG A 199 16.75 -4.87 17.24
C ARG A 199 16.06 -3.58 17.69
N TYR A 200 15.58 -3.54 18.93
CA TYR A 200 14.68 -2.48 19.40
C TYR A 200 15.31 -1.08 19.42
N GLU A 201 16.60 -0.99 19.75
CA GLU A 201 17.35 0.28 19.72
C GLU A 201 17.49 0.85 18.30
N GLU A 202 17.57 -0.02 17.29
CA GLU A 202 17.62 0.41 15.88
C GLU A 202 16.22 0.77 15.37
N ALA A 203 15.17 0.13 15.88
CA ALA A 203 13.78 0.45 15.55
C ALA A 203 13.33 1.83 16.07
N LEU A 204 13.88 2.25 17.20
CA LEU A 204 13.50 3.49 17.89
C LEU A 204 13.63 4.76 17.02
N PRO A 205 14.80 5.08 16.42
CA PRO A 205 14.91 6.27 15.56
C PRO A 205 14.01 6.19 14.33
N LYS A 206 13.76 4.97 13.81
CA LYS A 206 12.92 4.72 12.64
C LYS A 206 11.45 5.04 12.92
N ILE A 207 10.91 4.55 14.04
CA ILE A 207 9.52 4.85 14.41
C ILE A 207 9.33 6.32 14.79
N GLN A 208 10.34 6.97 15.40
CA GLN A 208 10.29 8.40 15.72
C GLN A 208 10.17 9.27 14.47
N ILE A 209 10.96 8.99 13.43
CA ILE A 209 10.87 9.71 12.15
C ILE A 209 9.47 9.54 11.55
N SER A 210 8.91 8.32 11.56
CA SER A 210 7.56 8.07 11.05
C SER A 210 6.51 8.87 11.83
N LEU A 211 6.55 8.85 13.16
CA LEU A 211 5.65 9.62 14.02
C LEU A 211 5.72 11.12 13.73
N GLU A 212 6.91 11.70 13.73
CA GLU A 212 7.10 13.14 13.49
C GLU A 212 6.52 13.58 12.13
N ILE A 213 6.69 12.76 11.10
CA ILE A 213 6.14 13.05 9.78
C ILE A 213 4.61 12.94 9.81
N ARG A 214 4.05 11.88 10.40
CA ARG A 214 2.60 11.68 10.47
C ARG A 214 1.88 12.75 11.30
N GLU A 215 2.51 13.23 12.37
CA GLU A 215 2.02 14.38 13.13
C GLU A 215 1.95 15.65 12.26
N LYS A 216 2.94 15.88 11.38
CA LYS A 216 2.95 17.02 10.46
C LYS A 216 1.92 16.91 9.34
N ILE A 217 1.73 15.69 8.79
CA ILE A 217 0.78 15.43 7.70
C ILE A 217 -0.67 15.53 8.21
N GLY A 218 -0.92 15.11 9.45
CA GLY A 218 -2.25 15.20 10.07
C GLY A 218 -3.23 14.10 9.63
N ASN A 219 -2.76 13.02 8.99
CA ASN A 219 -3.58 11.83 8.75
C ASN A 219 -3.76 11.07 10.07
N LYS A 220 -4.92 11.25 10.71
CA LYS A 220 -5.25 10.69 12.03
C LYS A 220 -5.18 9.16 12.07
N GLU A 221 -5.75 8.48 11.09
CA GLU A 221 -5.76 7.01 11.03
C GLU A 221 -4.33 6.47 11.03
N LYS A 222 -3.50 7.01 10.14
CA LYS A 222 -2.11 6.60 10.01
C LYS A 222 -1.25 6.98 11.22
N LEU A 223 -1.54 8.12 11.86
CA LEU A 223 -0.89 8.50 13.10
C LEU A 223 -1.21 7.51 14.23
N ALA A 224 -2.46 7.10 14.38
CA ALA A 224 -2.87 6.14 15.41
C ALA A 224 -2.24 4.75 15.19
N GLU A 225 -2.20 4.26 13.95
CA GLU A 225 -1.50 3.02 13.58
C GLU A 225 -0.02 3.08 13.99
N CYS A 226 0.65 4.19 13.67
CA CYS A 226 2.06 4.39 13.99
C CYS A 226 2.31 4.51 15.51
N LEU A 227 1.41 5.17 16.25
CA LEU A 227 1.47 5.27 17.71
C LEU A 227 1.35 3.91 18.40
N ILE A 228 0.53 2.99 17.89
CA ILE A 228 0.47 1.61 18.40
C ILE A 228 1.83 0.92 18.26
N ASN A 229 2.46 1.02 17.07
CA ASN A 229 3.76 0.41 16.81
C ASN A 229 4.86 1.04 17.69
N ALA A 230 4.82 2.36 17.86
CA ALA A 230 5.72 3.08 18.73
C ALA A 230 5.56 2.66 20.20
N GLY A 231 4.32 2.51 20.68
CA GLY A 231 4.03 2.04 22.03
C GLY A 231 4.69 0.69 22.32
N GLU A 232 4.62 -0.24 21.35
CA GLU A 232 5.28 -1.53 21.46
C GLU A 232 6.80 -1.44 21.46
N ILE A 233 7.40 -0.59 20.61
CA ILE A 233 8.84 -0.37 20.57
C ILE A 233 9.33 0.27 21.89
N TYR A 234 8.69 1.34 22.35
CA TYR A 234 8.99 2.01 23.63
C TYR A 234 8.93 1.04 24.81
N ARG A 235 7.90 0.18 24.84
CA ARG A 235 7.75 -0.86 25.87
C ARG A 235 8.91 -1.85 25.88
N LYS A 236 9.48 -2.20 24.73
CA LYS A 236 10.61 -3.12 24.61
C LYS A 236 11.94 -2.51 25.01
N VAL A 237 12.17 -1.23 24.71
CA VAL A 237 13.37 -0.49 25.15
C VAL A 237 13.27 -0.03 26.62
N GLY A 238 12.09 -0.16 27.24
CA GLY A 238 11.87 0.12 28.67
C GLY A 238 11.38 1.53 28.97
N ASP A 239 11.08 2.34 27.95
CA ASP A 239 10.43 3.64 28.13
C ASP A 239 8.92 3.46 28.30
N TYR A 240 8.52 3.04 29.49
CA TYR A 240 7.12 2.77 29.79
C TYR A 240 6.24 4.03 29.78
N ALA A 241 6.82 5.22 29.98
CA ALA A 241 6.05 6.47 29.96
C ALA A 241 5.65 6.82 28.52
N LEU A 242 6.60 6.78 27.58
CA LEU A 242 6.30 7.00 26.17
C LEU A 242 5.45 5.87 25.58
N ALA A 243 5.61 4.64 26.06
CA ALA A 243 4.74 3.53 25.66
C ALA A 243 3.28 3.79 26.03
N GLU A 244 3.02 4.18 27.29
CA GLU A 244 1.67 4.49 27.76
C GLU A 244 1.06 5.67 27.01
N ASP A 245 1.82 6.75 26.82
CA ASP A 245 1.38 7.93 26.05
C ASP A 245 1.00 7.54 24.62
N SER A 246 1.83 6.75 23.95
CA SER A 246 1.58 6.34 22.57
C SER A 246 0.30 5.51 22.45
N PHE A 247 0.09 4.52 23.34
CA PHE A 247 -1.13 3.71 23.32
C PHE A 247 -2.39 4.53 23.65
N LYS A 248 -2.31 5.45 24.63
CA LYS A 248 -3.44 6.34 24.97
C LYS A 248 -3.80 7.25 23.81
N ARG A 249 -2.82 7.91 23.19
CA ARG A 249 -3.06 8.80 22.05
C ARG A 249 -3.66 8.05 20.86
N ALA A 250 -3.21 6.82 20.59
CA ALA A 250 -3.81 5.99 19.55
C ALA A 250 -5.28 5.66 19.86
N GLU A 251 -5.57 5.28 21.10
CA GLU A 251 -6.93 4.99 21.56
C GLU A 251 -7.85 6.21 21.46
N GLU A 252 -7.39 7.40 21.89
CA GLU A 252 -8.12 8.66 21.78
C GLU A 252 -8.45 8.99 20.32
N ILE A 253 -7.47 8.88 19.41
CA ILE A 253 -7.68 9.11 17.99
C ILE A 253 -8.70 8.13 17.41
N TYR A 254 -8.62 6.84 17.73
CA TYR A 254 -9.60 5.87 17.22
C TYR A 254 -11.00 6.10 17.80
N ARG A 255 -11.13 6.56 19.06
CA ARG A 255 -12.43 7.00 19.60
C ARG A 255 -13.00 8.17 18.81
N GLU A 256 -12.17 9.16 18.47
CA GLU A 256 -12.59 10.27 17.63
C GLU A 256 -13.05 9.77 16.26
N LEU A 257 -12.26 8.92 15.59
CA LEU A 257 -12.58 8.35 14.28
C LEU A 257 -13.89 7.56 14.29
N VAL A 258 -14.15 6.78 15.34
CA VAL A 258 -15.42 6.03 15.52
C VAL A 258 -16.66 6.93 15.60
N ASN A 259 -16.51 8.19 16.01
CA ASN A 259 -17.62 9.15 15.99
C ASN A 259 -17.98 9.62 14.58
N PHE A 260 -17.03 9.57 13.64
CA PHE A 260 -17.24 9.94 12.24
C PHE A 260 -17.60 8.74 11.37
N ASP A 261 -16.92 7.61 11.57
CA ASP A 261 -17.15 6.37 10.84
C ASP A 261 -17.05 5.16 11.78
N ARG A 262 -18.12 4.37 11.83
CA ARG A 262 -18.22 3.19 12.68
C ARG A 262 -17.32 2.03 12.21
N SER A 263 -16.74 2.10 11.01
CA SER A 263 -15.78 1.12 10.50
C SER A 263 -14.53 0.99 11.40
N TYR A 264 -14.10 2.09 12.04
CA TYR A 264 -12.94 2.14 12.95
C TYR A 264 -13.14 1.45 14.30
N LYS A 265 -14.29 0.81 14.55
CA LYS A 265 -14.49 0.03 15.79
C LYS A 265 -13.52 -1.12 15.92
N PHE A 266 -13.12 -1.72 14.80
CA PHE A 266 -12.10 -2.75 14.78
C PHE A 266 -10.76 -2.21 15.31
N ASP A 267 -10.32 -1.07 14.77
CA ASP A 267 -9.05 -0.46 15.16
C ASP A 267 -9.06 0.03 16.61
N LEU A 268 -10.18 0.59 17.07
CA LEU A 268 -10.36 0.95 18.49
C LEU A 268 -10.22 -0.26 19.41
N ALA A 269 -10.83 -1.41 19.04
CA ALA A 269 -10.72 -2.63 19.85
C ALA A 269 -9.28 -3.15 19.92
N ILE A 270 -8.51 -3.05 18.82
CA ILE A 270 -7.08 -3.39 18.79
C ILE A 270 -6.27 -2.44 19.68
N ALA A 271 -6.50 -1.12 19.59
CA ALA A 271 -5.83 -0.13 20.43
C ALA A 271 -6.07 -0.38 21.92
N LEU A 272 -7.32 -0.62 22.31
CA LEU A 272 -7.72 -0.97 23.68
C LEU A 272 -7.07 -2.28 24.15
N SER A 273 -6.99 -3.30 23.29
CA SER A 273 -6.36 -4.58 23.63
C SER A 273 -4.87 -4.41 23.95
N ASN A 274 -4.17 -3.60 23.15
CA ASN A 274 -2.75 -3.29 23.36
C ASN A 274 -2.54 -2.49 24.65
N LEU A 275 -3.37 -1.47 24.90
CA LEU A 275 -3.33 -0.68 26.13
C LEU A 275 -3.65 -1.54 27.37
N GLY A 276 -4.65 -2.41 27.30
CA GLY A 276 -5.01 -3.34 28.37
C GLY A 276 -3.90 -4.35 28.66
N THR A 277 -3.27 -4.90 27.62
CA THR A 277 -2.11 -5.79 27.76
C THR A 277 -0.91 -5.07 28.35
N PHE A 278 -0.68 -3.81 27.97
CA PHE A 278 0.34 -2.96 28.55
C PHE A 278 0.11 -2.74 30.05
N TYR A 279 -1.10 -2.35 30.46
CA TYR A 279 -1.43 -2.18 31.88
C TYR A 279 -1.31 -3.48 32.68
N LYS A 280 -1.74 -4.61 32.12
CA LYS A 280 -1.56 -5.93 32.73
C LYS A 280 -0.09 -6.21 33.01
N ALA A 281 0.79 -6.03 32.02
CA ALA A 281 2.23 -6.21 32.19
C ALA A 281 2.85 -5.26 33.23
N ARG A 282 2.21 -4.12 33.50
CA ARG A 282 2.57 -3.15 34.54
C ARG A 282 1.87 -3.40 35.89
N ARG A 283 1.11 -4.49 36.02
CA ARG A 283 0.30 -4.86 37.20
C ARG A 283 -0.74 -3.82 37.60
N ARG A 284 -1.22 -3.04 36.64
CA ARG A 284 -2.33 -2.08 36.79
C ARG A 284 -3.63 -2.78 36.39
N TYR A 285 -4.06 -3.71 37.23
CA TYR A 285 -5.08 -4.70 36.84
C TYR A 285 -6.47 -4.10 36.63
N GLU A 286 -6.86 -3.09 37.41
CA GLU A 286 -8.16 -2.41 37.27
C GLU A 286 -8.27 -1.66 35.94
N GLU A 287 -7.16 -1.06 35.49
CA GLU A 287 -7.10 -0.38 34.20
C GLU A 287 -7.04 -1.39 33.05
N ALA A 288 -6.27 -2.46 33.21
CA ALA A 288 -6.24 -3.56 32.25
C ALA A 288 -7.62 -4.19 32.06
N GLU A 289 -8.35 -4.44 33.15
CA GLU A 289 -9.68 -5.05 33.12
C GLU A 289 -10.67 -4.18 32.33
N ARG A 290 -10.65 -2.88 32.57
CA ARG A 290 -11.52 -1.92 31.86
C ARG A 290 -11.27 -1.95 30.35
N MET A 291 -10.02 -1.88 29.93
CA MET A 291 -9.66 -1.86 28.51
C MET A 291 -9.99 -3.19 27.83
N LEU A 292 -9.62 -4.32 28.45
CA LEU A 292 -9.88 -5.65 27.89
C LEU A 292 -11.37 -6.01 27.85
N LYS A 293 -12.16 -5.52 28.82
CA LYS A 293 -13.62 -5.67 28.79
C LYS A 293 -14.22 -4.90 27.61
N GLU A 294 -13.83 -3.65 27.42
CA GLU A 294 -14.32 -2.86 26.30
C GLU A 294 -13.88 -3.43 24.94
N THR A 295 -12.65 -3.96 24.84
CA THR A 295 -12.20 -4.73 23.67
C THR A 295 -13.13 -5.91 23.37
N LEU A 296 -13.49 -6.71 24.38
CA LEU A 296 -14.40 -7.85 24.22
C LEU A 296 -15.78 -7.39 23.73
N ASP A 297 -16.36 -6.38 24.37
CA ASP A 297 -17.68 -5.84 24.02
C ASP A 297 -17.72 -5.34 22.56
N LEU A 298 -16.66 -4.66 22.10
CA LEU A 298 -16.54 -4.18 20.72
C LEU A 298 -16.45 -5.33 19.71
N PHE A 299 -15.65 -6.37 20.00
CA PHE A 299 -15.54 -7.51 19.10
C PHE A 299 -16.81 -8.37 19.07
N GLU A 300 -17.53 -8.50 20.19
CA GLU A 300 -18.85 -9.15 20.22
C GLU A 300 -19.87 -8.36 19.39
N GLU A 301 -19.87 -7.03 19.46
CA GLU A 301 -20.71 -6.20 18.60
C GLU A 301 -20.37 -6.39 17.11
N LEU A 302 -19.08 -6.40 16.75
CA LEU A 302 -18.64 -6.62 15.37
C LEU A 302 -19.03 -8.01 14.86
N GLU A 303 -18.93 -9.03 15.71
CA GLU A 303 -19.33 -10.39 15.38
C GLU A 303 -20.82 -10.52 15.05
N THR A 304 -21.68 -9.67 15.62
CA THR A 304 -23.10 -9.66 15.27
C THR A 304 -23.35 -9.27 13.81
N LYS A 305 -22.40 -8.54 13.19
CA LYS A 305 -22.46 -8.08 11.80
C LYS A 305 -21.70 -8.98 10.85
N ASP A 306 -20.54 -9.50 11.28
CA ASP A 306 -19.74 -10.44 10.51
C ASP A 306 -19.13 -11.51 11.42
N LYS A 307 -19.48 -12.78 11.18
CA LYS A 307 -19.01 -13.94 11.95
C LYS A 307 -17.50 -14.15 11.86
N ASN A 308 -16.82 -13.55 10.88
CA ASN A 308 -15.36 -13.58 10.81
C ASN A 308 -14.70 -12.93 12.02
N PHE A 309 -15.39 -12.04 12.75
CA PHE A 309 -14.85 -11.43 13.95
C PHE A 309 -14.80 -12.37 15.17
N GLY A 310 -15.43 -13.56 15.12
CA GLY A 310 -15.44 -14.52 16.22
C GLY A 310 -14.04 -14.95 16.70
N GLN A 311 -13.03 -14.91 15.82
CA GLN A 311 -11.64 -15.18 16.20
C GLN A 311 -11.08 -14.12 17.17
N PHE A 312 -11.48 -12.86 17.02
CA PHE A 312 -11.05 -11.76 17.89
C PHE A 312 -11.79 -11.78 19.22
N VAL A 313 -13.06 -12.21 19.24
CA VAL A 313 -13.80 -12.51 20.48
C VAL A 313 -13.07 -13.59 21.28
N ALA A 314 -12.70 -14.69 20.62
CA ALA A 314 -11.96 -15.77 21.26
C ALA A 314 -10.60 -15.32 21.83
N ALA A 315 -9.85 -14.49 21.08
CA ALA A 315 -8.60 -13.91 21.55
C ALA A 315 -8.80 -12.97 22.76
N SER A 316 -9.85 -12.15 22.75
CA SER A 316 -10.17 -11.21 23.83
C SER A 316 -10.55 -11.94 25.13
N LEU A 317 -11.36 -13.01 25.02
CA LEU A 317 -11.67 -13.89 26.15
C LEU A 317 -10.41 -14.50 26.77
N LYS A 318 -9.44 -14.92 25.93
CA LYS A 318 -8.15 -15.43 26.42
C LYS A 318 -7.36 -14.33 27.16
N HIS A 319 -7.29 -13.12 26.61
CA HIS A 319 -6.59 -12.01 27.28
C HIS A 319 -7.21 -11.67 28.64
N TYR A 320 -8.53 -11.76 28.74
CA TYR A 320 -9.25 -11.61 30.01
C TYR A 320 -8.93 -12.75 31.00
N GLY A 321 -8.90 -14.00 30.52
CA GLY A 321 -8.46 -15.15 31.32
C GLY A 321 -7.02 -15.01 31.83
N ASP A 322 -6.11 -14.51 30.99
CA ASP A 322 -4.73 -14.22 31.39
C ASP A 322 -4.67 -13.14 32.48
N LEU A 323 -5.50 -12.09 32.39
CA LEU A 323 -5.58 -11.05 33.42
C LEU A 323 -6.07 -11.64 34.75
N LYS A 324 -7.16 -12.42 34.75
CA LYS A 324 -7.70 -13.06 35.96
C LYS A 324 -6.70 -13.99 36.61
N LYS A 325 -5.96 -14.74 35.80
CA LYS A 325 -4.86 -15.58 36.28
C LYS A 325 -3.76 -14.77 36.98
N GLU A 326 -3.38 -13.61 36.43
CA GLU A 326 -2.38 -12.71 37.04
C GLU A 326 -2.88 -12.02 38.32
N MET A 327 -4.20 -11.84 38.46
CA MET A 327 -4.85 -11.36 39.69
C MET A 327 -4.98 -12.46 40.77
N GLY A 328 -4.79 -13.73 40.41
CA GLY A 328 -4.95 -14.89 41.31
C GLY A 328 -6.35 -15.53 41.27
N ASP A 329 -7.25 -15.03 40.43
CA ASP A 329 -8.62 -15.51 40.26
C ASP A 329 -8.67 -16.72 39.31
N TYR A 330 -8.04 -17.83 39.72
CA TYR A 330 -7.86 -19.00 38.85
C TYR A 330 -9.17 -19.63 38.35
N LYS A 331 -10.25 -19.52 39.14
CA LYS A 331 -11.56 -20.04 38.75
C LYS A 331 -12.15 -19.25 37.58
N GLU A 332 -12.17 -17.92 37.69
CA GLU A 332 -12.61 -17.05 36.58
C GLU A 332 -11.71 -17.23 35.36
N ALA A 333 -10.38 -17.32 35.58
CA ALA A 333 -9.44 -17.56 34.48
C ALA A 333 -9.77 -18.86 33.71
N GLU A 334 -10.07 -19.96 34.42
CA GLU A 334 -10.47 -21.22 33.81
C GLU A 334 -11.77 -21.09 33.00
N GLU A 335 -12.76 -20.35 33.50
CA GLU A 335 -14.02 -20.09 32.80
C GLU A 335 -13.77 -19.32 31.50
N TYR A 336 -13.00 -18.23 31.53
CA TYR A 336 -12.64 -17.46 30.34
C TYR A 336 -11.82 -18.26 29.32
N TYR A 337 -10.90 -19.11 29.77
CA TYR A 337 -10.17 -20.01 28.88
C TYR A 337 -11.07 -21.04 28.20
N LYS A 338 -12.08 -21.57 28.92
CA LYS A 338 -13.08 -22.47 28.33
C LYS A 338 -13.93 -21.74 27.28
N MET A 339 -14.43 -20.55 27.60
CA MET A 339 -15.19 -19.72 26.66
C MET A 339 -14.37 -19.41 25.40
N SER A 340 -13.10 -19.02 25.56
CA SER A 340 -12.19 -18.78 24.44
C SER A 340 -12.01 -20.04 23.57
N ALA A 341 -11.75 -21.20 24.18
CA ALA A 341 -11.56 -22.45 23.47
C ALA A 341 -12.81 -22.90 22.71
N ASP A 342 -13.99 -22.78 23.33
CA ASP A 342 -15.25 -23.12 22.68
C ASP A 342 -15.58 -22.16 21.53
N LYS A 343 -15.27 -20.87 21.69
CA LYS A 343 -15.41 -19.89 20.62
C LYS A 343 -14.48 -20.19 19.44
N PHE A 344 -13.21 -20.54 19.70
CA PHE A 344 -12.29 -20.97 18.66
C PHE A 344 -12.79 -22.22 17.92
N LYS A 345 -13.37 -23.20 18.62
CA LYS A 345 -14.01 -24.36 17.97
C LYS A 345 -15.16 -23.93 17.07
N GLU A 346 -16.05 -23.05 17.54
CA GLU A 346 -17.17 -22.52 16.75
C GLU A 346 -16.68 -21.90 15.44
N VAL A 347 -15.68 -21.02 15.51
CA VAL A 347 -15.09 -20.35 14.34
C VAL A 347 -14.49 -21.36 13.37
N MET A 348 -13.74 -22.35 13.87
CA MET A 348 -13.11 -23.37 13.02
C MET A 348 -14.15 -24.30 12.35
N TYR A 349 -15.18 -24.73 13.09
CA TYR A 349 -16.26 -25.53 12.52
C TYR A 349 -17.10 -24.75 11.50
N GLY A 350 -17.29 -23.44 11.71
CA GLY A 350 -17.94 -22.56 10.74
C GLY A 350 -17.17 -22.47 9.42
N ARG A 351 -15.83 -22.37 9.49
CA ARG A 351 -14.95 -22.29 8.32
C ARG A 351 -14.84 -23.61 7.52
N MET A 352 -15.12 -24.76 8.11
CA MET A 352 -15.07 -26.07 7.42
C MET A 352 -16.35 -26.44 6.67
N LYS A 353 -17.46 -25.72 6.87
CA LYS A 353 -18.76 -26.02 6.25
C LYS A 353 -19.02 -25.28 4.94
N TYR A 354 -18.10 -24.41 4.54
CA TYR A 354 -18.10 -23.65 3.29
C TYR A 354 -16.77 -23.90 2.60
#